data_AF-A0A7Y2H4Z0-F1
#
_entry.id   AF-A0A7Y2H4Z0-F1
#
_cell.length_a   1.000
_cell.length_b   1.000
_cell.length_c   1.000
_cell.angle_alpha   90.00
_cell.angle_beta   90.00
_cell.angle_gamma   90.00
#
_symmetry.space_group_name_H-M   'P 1'
#
loop_
_entity.id
_entity.type
_entity.pdbx_description
1 polymer ?
#
loop_
_entity_poly.entity_id
_entity_poly.type
_entity_poly.pdbx_seq_one_letter_code
_entity_poly.pdbx_strand_id
1 'polypeptide(L)'
;MKKIALLIALWVAAITVVNAQHDEEIQWKSWSELEEALRNDPKPVFLFFHADWCVYCKKMDREIFTKTSVIRKINKEYYALRMDVESRDTITFDGLTFVNKQS
;
A
#
# COMPACT_ATOMS: atom_id res chain seq x y z
N MET A 1 -11.86 -22.88 -41.35
CA MET A 1 -10.51 -22.43 -40.92
C MET A 1 -10.42 -20.91 -40.72
N LYS A 2 -10.76 -20.06 -41.70
CA LYS A 2 -10.73 -18.59 -41.54
C LYS A 2 -11.61 -18.04 -40.40
N LYS A 3 -12.82 -18.60 -40.23
CA LYS A 3 -13.75 -18.22 -39.14
C LYS A 3 -13.25 -18.62 -37.74
N ILE A 4 -12.54 -19.75 -37.64
CA ILE A 4 -11.95 -20.23 -36.38
C ILE A 4 -10.75 -19.36 -36.01
N ALA A 5 -9.91 -19.01 -36.99
CA ALA A 5 -8.79 -18.07 -36.79
C ALA A 5 -9.27 -16.67 -36.35
N LEU A 6 -10.38 -16.18 -36.91
CA LEU A 6 -11.02 -14.93 -36.50
C LEU A 6 -11.56 -14.96 -35.06
N LEU A 7 -12.17 -16.08 -34.65
CA LEU A 7 -12.68 -16.25 -33.27
C LEU A 7 -11.54 -16.35 -32.25
N ILE A 8 -10.43 -17.01 -32.60
CA ILE A 8 -9.24 -17.10 -31.74
C ILE A 8 -8.57 -15.72 -31.60
N ALA A 9 -8.46 -14.96 -32.69
CA ALA A 9 -7.90 -13.61 -32.65
C ALA A 9 -8.75 -12.64 -31.79
N LEU A 10 -10.10 -12.76 -31.87
CA LEU A 10 -11.01 -12.00 -31.02
C LEU A 10 -10.87 -12.36 -29.54
N TRP A 11 -10.66 -13.65 -29.24
CA TRP A 11 -10.50 -14.13 -27.87
C TRP A 11 -9.17 -13.68 -27.25
N VAL A 12 -8.07 -13.72 -28.01
CA VAL A 12 -6.75 -13.22 -27.56
C VAL A 12 -6.77 -11.70 -27.35
N ALA A 13 -7.46 -10.94 -28.21
CA ALA A 13 -7.61 -9.50 -28.04
C ALA A 13 -8.44 -9.12 -26.80
N ALA A 14 -9.37 -9.97 -26.34
CA ALA A 14 -10.13 -9.72 -25.11
C ALA A 14 -9.29 -9.92 -23.84
N ILE A 15 -8.29 -10.82 -23.88
CA ILE A 15 -7.43 -11.13 -22.72
C ILE A 15 -6.46 -9.97 -22.39
N THR A 16 -6.04 -9.20 -23.39
CA THR A 16 -5.09 -8.08 -23.17
C THR A 16 -5.72 -6.85 -22.52
N VAL A 17 -7.06 -6.69 -22.58
CA VAL A 17 -7.76 -5.53 -22.02
C VAL A 17 -8.00 -5.66 -20.50
N VAL A 18 -7.98 -6.88 -19.97
CA VAL A 18 -8.30 -7.16 -18.55
C VAL A 18 -7.22 -6.64 -17.58
N ASN A 19 -5.97 -6.48 -18.02
CA ASN A 19 -4.87 -6.03 -17.17
C ASN A 19 -4.79 -4.50 -16.98
N ALA A 20 -5.70 -3.71 -17.57
CA ALA A 20 -5.62 -2.25 -17.53
C ALA A 20 -6.37 -1.60 -16.34
N GLN A 21 -7.11 -2.38 -15.55
CA GLN A 21 -7.88 -1.90 -14.40
C GLN A 21 -7.36 -2.55 -13.11
N HIS A 22 -6.15 -2.20 -12.70
CA HIS A 22 -5.74 -2.41 -11.31
C HIS A 22 -5.93 -1.07 -10.58
N ASP A 23 -6.80 -1.05 -9.58
CA ASP A 23 -6.86 0.07 -8.65
C ASP A 23 -5.49 0.19 -7.98
N GLU A 24 -4.81 1.31 -8.23
CA GLU A 24 -3.52 1.58 -7.60
C GLU A 24 -3.76 1.89 -6.11
N GLU A 25 -3.13 1.13 -5.21
CA GLU A 25 -3.20 1.38 -3.77
C GLU A 25 -1.83 1.79 -3.21
N ILE A 26 -1.83 2.52 -2.08
CA ILE A 26 -0.60 2.79 -1.34
C ILE A 26 -0.02 1.47 -0.82
N GLN A 27 1.27 1.26 -1.06
CA GLN A 27 1.99 0.07 -0.63
C GLN A 27 2.38 0.21 0.85
N TRP A 28 1.42 -0.03 1.73
CA TRP A 28 1.63 -0.04 3.17
C TRP A 28 2.49 -1.23 3.58
N LYS A 29 3.59 -0.95 4.27
CA LYS A 29 4.48 -1.97 4.84
C LYS A 29 4.10 -2.25 6.27
N SER A 30 4.39 -3.47 6.72
CA SER A 30 4.58 -3.81 8.12
C SER A 30 5.92 -3.29 8.64
N TRP A 31 6.11 -3.32 9.96
CA TRP A 31 7.38 -2.93 10.59
C TRP A 31 8.58 -3.77 10.10
N SER A 32 8.40 -5.08 9.94
CA SER A 32 9.46 -5.97 9.45
C SER A 32 9.80 -5.72 7.98
N GLU A 33 8.79 -5.53 7.13
CA GLU A 33 8.99 -5.18 5.72
C GLU A 33 9.63 -3.80 5.55
N LEU A 34 9.31 -2.85 6.43
CA LEU A 34 9.94 -1.54 6.43
C LEU A 34 11.42 -1.65 6.80
N GLU A 35 11.74 -2.41 7.85
CA GLU A 35 13.12 -2.62 8.28
C GLU A 35 13.96 -3.28 7.17
N GLU A 36 13.42 -4.32 6.53
CA GLU A 36 14.08 -4.97 5.39
C GLU A 36 14.26 -4.02 4.21
N ALA A 37 13.22 -3.25 3.85
CA ALA A 37 13.29 -2.29 2.77
C ALA A 37 14.34 -1.21 3.02
N LEU A 38 14.40 -0.66 4.24
CA LEU A 38 15.39 0.35 4.62
C LEU A 38 16.83 -0.18 4.63
N ARG A 39 17.04 -1.46 5.01
CA ARG A 39 18.38 -2.09 4.91
C ARG A 39 18.84 -2.25 3.46
N ASN A 40 17.91 -2.57 2.55
CA ASN A 40 18.22 -2.82 1.15
C ASN A 40 18.37 -1.54 0.31
N ASP A 41 17.45 -0.58 0.47
CA ASP A 41 17.41 0.69 -0.26
C ASP A 41 16.89 1.82 0.65
N PRO A 42 17.78 2.60 1.29
CA PRO A 42 17.37 3.67 2.19
C PRO A 42 16.51 4.73 1.49
N LYS A 43 15.25 4.85 1.91
CA LYS A 43 14.27 5.80 1.37
C LYS A 43 13.49 6.47 2.52
N PRO A 44 13.06 7.74 2.38
CA PRO A 44 12.23 8.39 3.39
C PRO A 44 10.95 7.61 3.72
N VAL A 45 10.53 7.65 4.99
CA VAL A 45 9.34 6.94 5.47
C VAL A 45 8.18 7.91 5.62
N PHE A 46 7.06 7.61 4.99
CA PHE A 46 5.78 8.24 5.24
C PHE A 46 5.02 7.45 6.31
N LEU A 47 5.04 7.96 7.54
CA LEU A 47 4.34 7.36 8.68
C LEU A 47 2.98 8.03 8.89
N PHE A 48 1.91 7.24 8.75
CA PHE A 48 0.54 7.69 8.97
C PHE A 48 -0.01 7.13 10.30
N PHE A 49 -0.17 8.01 11.28
CA PHE A 49 -0.80 7.68 12.55
C PHE A 49 -2.32 7.72 12.42
N HIS A 50 -2.98 6.67 12.90
CA HIS A 50 -4.44 6.59 12.94
C HIS A 50 -4.94 5.96 14.23
N ALA A 51 -6.26 6.01 14.41
CA ALA A 51 -7.01 5.25 15.41
C ALA A 51 -8.35 4.85 14.78
N ASP A 52 -8.98 3.78 15.28
CA ASP A 52 -10.22 3.27 14.69
C ASP A 52 -11.41 4.24 14.81
N TRP A 53 -11.41 5.10 15.83
CA TRP A 53 -12.43 6.14 16.00
C TRP A 53 -12.11 7.44 15.25
N CYS A 54 -10.92 7.57 14.64
CA CYS A 54 -10.47 8.80 14.01
C CYS A 54 -11.24 9.10 12.70
N VAL A 55 -12.25 9.97 12.79
CA VAL A 55 -13.09 10.38 11.65
C VAL A 55 -12.27 11.03 10.54
N TYR A 56 -11.29 11.89 10.89
CA TYR A 56 -10.43 12.55 9.91
C TYR A 56 -9.49 11.58 9.18
N CYS A 57 -9.02 10.55 9.87
CA CYS A 57 -8.19 9.50 9.28
C CYS A 57 -8.99 8.74 8.21
N LYS A 58 -10.23 8.33 8.54
CA LYS A 58 -11.15 7.70 7.58
C LYS A 58 -11.52 8.61 6.41
N LYS A 59 -11.62 9.93 6.63
CA LYS A 59 -11.83 10.90 5.55
C LYS A 59 -10.63 10.95 4.61
N MET A 60 -9.41 10.93 5.16
CA MET A 60 -8.17 10.90 4.40
C MET A 60 -8.06 9.62 3.55
N ASP A 61 -8.43 8.47 4.12
CA ASP A 61 -8.50 7.20 3.38
C ASP A 61 -9.40 7.32 2.15
N ARG A 62 -10.62 7.84 2.32
CA ARG A 62 -11.60 7.93 1.24
C ARG A 62 -11.27 8.99 0.19
N GLU A 63 -10.74 10.14 0.60
CA GLU A 63 -10.64 11.32 -0.26
C GLU A 63 -9.23 11.63 -0.76
N ILE A 64 -8.19 11.13 -0.06
CA ILE A 64 -6.79 11.47 -0.34
C ILE A 64 -6.02 10.24 -0.78
N PHE A 65 -6.10 9.14 -0.04
CA PHE A 65 -5.34 7.92 -0.33
C PHE A 65 -5.92 7.07 -1.46
N THR A 66 -7.06 7.47 -2.02
CA THR A 66 -7.64 6.96 -3.28
C THR A 66 -7.21 7.76 -4.51
N LYS A 67 -6.58 8.93 -4.34
CA LYS A 67 -6.16 9.75 -5.48
C LYS A 67 -4.90 9.16 -6.11
N THR A 68 -4.99 8.75 -7.37
CA THR A 68 -3.88 8.15 -8.13
C THR A 68 -2.59 8.99 -8.06
N SER A 69 -2.69 10.33 -8.11
CA SER A 69 -1.52 11.20 -7.98
C SER A 69 -0.83 11.10 -6.62
N VAL A 70 -1.60 10.93 -5.55
CA VAL A 70 -1.11 10.74 -4.18
C VAL A 70 -0.48 9.37 -4.03
N ILE A 71 -1.18 8.31 -4.46
CA ILE A 71 -0.70 6.92 -4.42
C ILE A 71 0.64 6.81 -5.14
N ARG A 72 0.73 7.30 -6.38
CA ARG A 72 1.98 7.27 -7.17
C ARG A 72 3.11 8.04 -6.51
N LYS A 73 2.82 9.21 -5.94
CA LYS A 73 3.84 10.01 -5.26
C LYS A 73 4.38 9.27 -4.04
N ILE A 74 3.48 8.74 -3.20
CA ILE A 74 3.86 7.99 -1.99
C ILE A 74 4.67 6.75 -2.37
N ASN A 75 4.14 5.90 -3.26
CA ASN A 75 4.81 4.65 -3.65
C ASN A 75 6.17 4.89 -4.34
N LYS A 76 6.31 6.00 -5.08
CA LYS A 76 7.56 6.34 -5.76
C LYS A 76 8.62 6.88 -4.79
N GLU A 77 8.24 7.84 -3.96
CA GLU A 77 9.18 8.65 -3.18
C GLU A 77 9.39 8.16 -1.75
N TYR A 78 8.48 7.35 -1.21
CA TYR A 78 8.49 6.95 0.21
C TYR A 78 8.28 5.45 0.40
N TYR A 79 8.70 4.96 1.57
CA TYR A 79 8.11 3.77 2.16
C TYR A 79 6.95 4.18 3.07
N ALA A 80 5.77 3.61 2.86
CA ALA A 80 4.58 3.97 3.62
C ALA A 80 4.35 2.97 4.77
N LEU A 81 4.06 3.49 5.95
CA LEU A 81 3.74 2.69 7.14
C LEU A 81 2.51 3.31 7.83
N ARG A 82 1.58 2.47 8.25
CA ARG A 82 0.48 2.88 9.14
C ARG A 82 0.79 2.46 10.57
N MET A 83 0.48 3.33 11.50
CA MET A 83 0.59 3.04 12.92
C MET A 83 -0.72 3.38 13.62
N ASP A 84 -1.34 2.36 14.21
CA ASP A 84 -2.43 2.55 15.15
C ASP A 84 -1.84 3.05 16.49
N VAL A 85 -2.26 4.24 16.91
CA VAL A 85 -1.80 4.87 18.16
C VAL A 85 -2.37 4.22 19.41
N GLU A 86 -3.42 3.41 19.28
CA GLU A 86 -4.05 2.66 20.38
C GLU A 86 -3.56 1.22 20.47
N SER A 87 -2.68 0.80 19.54
CA SER A 87 -2.15 -0.55 19.52
C SER A 87 -1.43 -0.87 20.84
N ARG A 88 -1.69 -2.09 21.32
CA ARG A 88 -1.00 -2.72 22.45
C ARG A 88 0.09 -3.67 21.99
N ASP A 89 0.25 -3.83 20.69
CA ASP A 89 1.23 -4.72 20.12
C ASP A 89 2.64 -4.20 20.38
N THR A 90 3.56 -5.15 20.49
CA THR A 90 4.98 -4.85 20.59
C THR A 90 5.52 -4.54 19.19
N ILE A 91 6.15 -3.39 19.03
CA ILE A 91 6.79 -2.98 17.79
C ILE A 91 8.29 -3.29 17.92
N THR A 92 8.83 -4.00 16.93
CA THR A 92 10.28 -4.21 16.82
C THR A 92 10.78 -3.48 15.57
N PHE A 93 11.76 -2.61 15.74
CA PHE A 93 12.35 -1.82 14.66
C PHE A 93 13.79 -1.45 15.01
N ASP A 94 14.72 -1.65 14.07
CA ASP A 94 16.15 -1.33 14.23
C ASP A 94 16.79 -2.00 15.47
N GLY A 95 16.41 -3.26 15.74
CA GLY A 95 16.85 -4.00 16.92
C GLY A 95 16.29 -3.48 18.25
N LEU A 96 15.46 -2.42 18.24
CA LEU A 96 14.78 -1.88 19.40
C LEU A 96 13.37 -2.45 19.51
N THR A 97 12.92 -2.64 20.75
CA THR A 97 11.58 -3.11 21.07
C THR A 97 10.81 -2.02 21.80
N PHE A 98 9.68 -1.62 21.23
CA PHE A 98 8.76 -0.63 21.77
C PHE A 98 7.51 -1.34 22.27
N VAL A 99 7.17 -1.11 23.54
CA VAL A 99 6.01 -1.71 24.20
C VAL A 99 5.14 -0.59 24.73
N ASN A 100 3.83 -0.67 24.46
CA ASN A 100 2.86 0.23 25.06
C ASN A 100 2.64 -0.14 26.54
N LYS A 101 3.24 0.63 27.45
CA LYS A 101 3.15 0.39 28.91
C LYS A 101 1.80 0.79 29.53
N GLN A 102 0.90 1.40 28.75
CA GLN A 102 -0.44 1.75 29.21
C GLN A 102 -1.46 0.61 28.94
N SER A 103 -0.99 -0.50 28.36
CA SER A 103 -1.76 -1.73 28.15
C SER A 103 -1.99 -2.53 29.42
#